data_AF-U6D414-F1
#
_entry.id   AF-U6D414-F1
#
_cell.length_a   1.000
_cell.length_b   1.000
_cell.length_c   1.000
_cell.angle_alpha   90.00
_cell.angle_beta   90.00
_cell.angle_gamma   90.00
#
_symmetry.space_group_name_H-M   'P 1'
#
loop_
_entity.id
_entity.type
_entity.pdbx_description
1 polymer ?
#
loop_
_entity_poly.entity_id
_entity_poly.type
_entity_poly.pdbx_seq_one_letter_code
_entity_poly.pdbx_strand_id
1 'polypeptide(L)'
;RALHLDSNRLAEVRGDQLRGLGNLRHLILGNNQIRRVESAAFDAFLSTVEDLDLSYNNLEALPWEAVGQMVNLNTLTLDHNLIDHIAEGTFVQLHKLVRLDMTSNRLHKLPPDGLFLRSQGPGPKPPTPLTVSFGGNPLHCNCELLWLRRLTREDDLETCATPEHLTDRYFWSIPEEEF
;
A
#
# COMPACT_ATOMS: atom_id res chain seq x y z
N ARG A 1 15.76 -11.18 -13.99
CA ARG A 1 15.32 -9.89 -13.39
C ARG A 1 14.09 -10.08 -12.51
N ALA A 2 13.83 -11.30 -12.04
CA ALA A 2 12.75 -11.60 -11.10
C ALA A 2 13.36 -12.51 -10.03
N LEU A 3 12.94 -12.35 -8.79
CA LEU A 3 13.32 -13.19 -7.66
C LEU A 3 12.03 -13.64 -6.97
N HIS A 4 11.82 -14.94 -6.97
CA HIS A 4 10.68 -15.59 -6.34
C HIS A 4 11.17 -16.34 -5.12
N LEU A 5 10.71 -15.90 -3.96
CA LEU A 5 10.99 -16.47 -2.65
C LEU A 5 9.68 -16.69 -1.88
N ASP A 6 8.55 -16.70 -2.58
CA ASP A 6 7.24 -16.95 -2.01
C ASP A 6 7.09 -18.36 -1.45
N SER A 7 6.14 -18.54 -0.54
CA SER A 7 5.80 -19.84 0.07
C SER A 7 6.96 -20.47 0.85
N ASN A 8 7.79 -19.64 1.48
CA ASN A 8 8.89 -20.07 2.34
C ASN A 8 8.58 -19.74 3.82
N ARG A 9 9.61 -19.81 4.67
CA ARG A 9 9.52 -19.49 6.10
C ARG A 9 10.44 -18.34 6.47
N LEU A 10 10.60 -17.38 5.57
CA LEU A 10 11.43 -16.21 5.81
C LEU A 10 10.81 -15.39 6.95
N ALA A 11 11.58 -15.12 7.99
CA ALA A 11 11.14 -14.34 9.15
C ALA A 11 11.54 -12.86 9.05
N GLU A 12 12.58 -12.57 8.28
CA GLU A 12 13.15 -11.24 8.08
C GLU A 12 13.79 -11.14 6.69
N VAL A 13 13.84 -9.92 6.15
CA VAL A 13 14.56 -9.60 4.92
C VAL A 13 15.64 -8.59 5.26
N ARG A 14 16.90 -8.95 4.99
CA ARG A 14 18.07 -8.16 5.39
C ARG A 14 18.79 -7.55 4.20
N GLY A 15 19.48 -6.44 4.47
CA GLY A 15 20.25 -5.69 3.46
C GLY A 15 21.32 -6.50 2.75
N ASP A 16 21.99 -7.39 3.47
CA ASP A 16 23.08 -8.22 2.97
C ASP A 16 22.61 -9.34 2.03
N GLN A 17 21.43 -9.89 2.24
CA GLN A 17 20.86 -11.00 1.48
C GLN A 17 20.52 -10.64 0.03
N LEU A 18 20.15 -9.38 -0.21
CA LEU A 18 19.72 -8.90 -1.53
C LEU A 18 20.79 -8.05 -2.24
N ARG A 19 22.03 -8.05 -1.72
CA ARG A 19 23.13 -7.32 -2.34
C ARG A 19 23.41 -7.82 -3.75
N GLY A 20 23.71 -6.88 -4.65
CA GLY A 20 24.09 -7.18 -6.03
C GLY A 20 22.90 -7.41 -6.97
N LEU A 21 21.66 -7.39 -6.49
CA LEU A 21 20.44 -7.53 -7.29
C LEU A 21 20.06 -6.23 -8.04
N GLY A 22 21.04 -5.49 -8.58
CA GLY A 22 20.86 -4.17 -9.18
C GLY A 22 19.89 -4.09 -10.36
N ASN A 23 19.64 -5.23 -11.01
CA ASN A 23 18.77 -5.33 -12.18
C ASN A 23 17.44 -6.05 -11.86
N LEU A 24 17.08 -6.19 -10.58
CA LEU A 24 15.84 -6.82 -10.17
C LEU A 24 14.65 -5.94 -10.56
N ARG A 25 13.61 -6.55 -11.14
CA ARG A 25 12.36 -5.90 -11.53
C ARG A 25 11.16 -6.43 -10.77
N HIS A 26 11.16 -7.72 -10.48
CA HIS A 26 10.06 -8.37 -9.75
C HIS A 26 10.64 -9.03 -8.50
N LEU A 27 10.12 -8.68 -7.32
CA LEU A 27 10.46 -9.30 -6.06
C LEU A 27 9.19 -9.87 -5.44
N ILE A 28 9.10 -11.20 -5.41
CA ILE A 28 7.94 -11.92 -4.91
C ILE A 28 8.32 -12.65 -3.63
N LEU A 29 7.78 -12.18 -2.50
CA LEU A 29 8.03 -12.65 -1.15
C LEU A 29 6.72 -13.05 -0.44
N GLY A 30 5.63 -13.20 -1.20
CA GLY A 30 4.32 -13.55 -0.66
C GLY A 30 4.31 -14.88 0.10
N ASN A 31 3.36 -15.07 1.02
CA ASN A 31 3.22 -16.31 1.79
C ASN A 31 4.50 -16.71 2.55
N ASN A 32 5.03 -15.78 3.35
CA ASN A 32 6.16 -16.03 4.25
C ASN A 32 5.76 -15.68 5.70
N GLN A 33 6.74 -15.50 6.59
CA GLN A 33 6.52 -15.12 7.99
C GLN A 33 7.27 -13.84 8.32
N ILE A 34 7.45 -12.97 7.30
CA ILE A 34 8.31 -11.79 7.40
C ILE A 34 7.65 -10.82 8.35
N ARG A 35 8.36 -10.48 9.43
CA ARG A 35 7.94 -9.47 10.41
C ARG A 35 8.65 -8.14 10.21
N ARG A 36 9.86 -8.19 9.66
CA ARG A 36 10.74 -7.03 9.52
C ARG A 36 11.47 -7.07 8.18
N VAL A 37 11.53 -5.90 7.55
CA VAL A 37 12.39 -5.63 6.40
C VAL A 37 13.35 -4.53 6.80
N GLU A 38 14.65 -4.80 6.74
CA GLU A 38 15.67 -3.78 6.97
C GLU A 38 15.58 -2.69 5.88
N SER A 39 15.81 -1.42 6.23
CA SER A 39 15.78 -0.32 5.25
C SER A 39 16.73 -0.57 4.07
N ALA A 40 17.93 -1.08 4.37
CA ALA A 40 18.95 -1.40 3.38
C ALA A 40 18.62 -2.61 2.48
N ALA A 41 17.54 -3.36 2.75
CA ALA A 41 17.12 -4.50 1.92
C ALA A 41 16.76 -4.10 0.49
N PHE A 42 16.24 -2.89 0.32
CA PHE A 42 15.74 -2.40 -0.97
C PHE A 42 16.76 -1.56 -1.74
N ASP A 43 17.82 -1.07 -1.09
CA ASP A 43 18.83 -0.16 -1.65
C ASP A 43 19.40 -0.63 -2.98
N ALA A 44 19.59 -1.95 -3.13
CA ALA A 44 20.18 -2.53 -4.33
C ALA A 44 19.32 -2.31 -5.59
N PHE A 45 17.99 -2.17 -5.47
CA PHE A 45 17.06 -2.18 -6.60
C PHE A 45 15.97 -1.11 -6.55
N LEU A 46 16.15 -0.06 -5.73
CA LEU A 46 15.22 1.08 -5.65
C LEU A 46 14.86 1.64 -7.04
N SER A 47 15.87 1.80 -7.91
CA SER A 47 15.68 2.39 -9.24
C SER A 47 15.23 1.39 -10.32
N THR A 48 15.08 0.10 -10.01
CA THR A 48 14.82 -0.94 -11.03
C THR A 48 13.59 -1.79 -10.76
N VAL A 49 13.13 -1.88 -9.53
CA VAL A 49 11.95 -2.67 -9.17
C VAL A 49 10.68 -2.06 -9.78
N GLU A 50 9.85 -2.95 -10.34
CA GLU A 50 8.61 -2.68 -11.03
C GLU A 50 7.44 -3.35 -10.29
N ASP A 51 7.63 -4.56 -9.76
CA ASP A 51 6.62 -5.25 -8.95
C ASP A 51 7.21 -5.76 -7.63
N LEU A 52 6.56 -5.40 -6.52
CA LEU A 52 6.91 -5.84 -5.18
C LEU A 52 5.71 -6.51 -4.52
N ASP A 53 5.86 -7.80 -4.23
CA ASP A 53 4.85 -8.59 -3.54
C ASP A 53 5.34 -9.07 -2.16
N LEU A 54 4.69 -8.57 -1.12
CA LEU A 54 4.90 -8.93 0.28
C LEU A 54 3.61 -9.42 0.94
N SER A 55 2.63 -9.85 0.15
CA SER A 55 1.33 -10.36 0.61
C SER A 55 1.47 -11.54 1.57
N TYR A 56 0.48 -11.77 2.43
CA TYR A 56 0.44 -12.91 3.37
C TYR A 56 1.75 -13.05 4.18
N ASN A 57 2.10 -11.99 4.89
CA ASN A 57 3.24 -11.95 5.80
C ASN A 57 2.77 -11.42 7.17
N ASN A 58 3.71 -11.07 8.06
CA ASN A 58 3.42 -10.55 9.39
C ASN A 58 4.03 -9.14 9.57
N LEU A 59 4.05 -8.34 8.50
CA LEU A 59 4.66 -7.02 8.52
C LEU A 59 3.80 -6.04 9.34
N GLU A 60 4.39 -5.47 10.39
CA GLU A 60 3.79 -4.35 11.13
C GLU A 60 4.12 -3.00 10.47
N ALA A 61 5.28 -2.91 9.81
CA ALA A 61 5.72 -1.73 9.09
C ALA A 61 6.66 -2.09 7.93
N LEU A 62 6.80 -1.16 7.00
CA LEU A 62 7.81 -1.20 5.93
C LEU A 62 8.79 -0.03 6.09
N PRO A 63 9.98 -0.12 5.48
CA PRO A 63 10.85 1.04 5.30
C PRO A 63 10.23 1.98 4.24
N TRP A 64 9.24 2.77 4.64
CA TRP A 64 8.45 3.64 3.76
C TRP A 64 9.28 4.61 2.95
N GLU A 65 10.38 5.12 3.54
CA GLU A 65 11.31 6.01 2.84
C GLU A 65 11.94 5.31 1.62
N ALA A 66 12.35 4.05 1.77
CA ALA A 66 12.89 3.24 0.67
C ALA A 66 11.79 2.92 -0.37
N VAL A 67 10.58 2.55 0.07
CA VAL A 67 9.45 2.31 -0.84
C VAL A 67 9.12 3.56 -1.65
N GLY A 68 9.15 4.74 -1.04
CA GLY A 68 8.89 6.01 -1.71
C GLY A 68 9.95 6.43 -2.74
N GLN A 69 11.14 5.82 -2.72
CA GLN A 69 12.17 6.03 -3.75
C GLN A 69 12.00 5.11 -4.96
N MET A 70 11.05 4.15 -4.95
CA MET A 70 10.86 3.19 -6.03
C MET A 70 10.10 3.77 -7.23
N VAL A 71 10.68 4.75 -7.92
CA VAL A 71 10.04 5.51 -9.02
C VAL A 71 9.53 4.67 -10.20
N ASN A 72 10.00 3.42 -10.32
CA ASN A 72 9.60 2.49 -11.37
C ASN A 72 8.51 1.48 -10.95
N LEU A 73 8.03 1.55 -9.71
CA LEU A 73 7.04 0.63 -9.17
C LEU A 73 5.69 0.79 -9.88
N ASN A 74 5.19 -0.31 -10.43
CA ASN A 74 3.89 -0.46 -11.08
C ASN A 74 2.90 -1.14 -10.13
N THR A 75 3.37 -2.15 -9.38
CA THR A 75 2.53 -2.96 -8.50
C THR A 75 3.16 -3.07 -7.10
N LEU A 76 2.36 -2.75 -6.08
CA LEU A 76 2.70 -3.00 -4.68
C LEU A 76 1.57 -3.80 -4.02
N THR A 77 1.85 -5.04 -3.63
CA THR A 77 0.91 -5.90 -2.90
C THR A 77 1.40 -6.14 -1.48
N LEU A 78 0.59 -5.69 -0.52
CA LEU A 78 0.83 -5.75 0.91
C LEU A 78 -0.35 -6.40 1.65
N ASP A 79 -1.26 -7.05 0.94
CA ASP A 79 -2.46 -7.62 1.54
C ASP A 79 -2.14 -8.70 2.58
N HIS A 80 -3.05 -8.88 3.54
CA HIS A 80 -2.89 -9.86 4.62
C HIS A 80 -1.58 -9.69 5.39
N ASN A 81 -1.33 -8.47 5.86
CA ASN A 81 -0.25 -8.12 6.79
C ASN A 81 -0.82 -7.47 8.06
N LEU A 82 0.03 -6.86 8.87
CA LEU A 82 -0.33 -6.22 10.14
C LEU A 82 -0.03 -4.71 10.12
N ILE A 83 0.02 -4.11 8.94
CA ILE A 83 0.44 -2.71 8.76
C ILE A 83 -0.64 -1.78 9.32
N ASP A 84 -0.27 -0.92 10.26
CA ASP A 84 -1.17 0.02 10.91
C ASP A 84 -1.00 1.47 10.44
N HIS A 85 0.16 1.80 9.87
CA HIS A 85 0.53 3.14 9.45
C HIS A 85 1.35 3.14 8.16
N ILE A 86 1.08 4.13 7.30
CA ILE A 86 1.85 4.46 6.10
C ILE A 86 2.40 5.87 6.27
N ALA A 87 3.69 6.05 6.06
CA ALA A 87 4.31 7.37 6.19
C ALA A 87 3.76 8.35 5.13
N GLU A 88 3.54 9.60 5.54
CA GLU A 88 3.13 10.66 4.63
C GLU A 88 4.17 10.88 3.53
N GLY A 89 3.71 11.12 2.31
CA GLY A 89 4.59 11.35 1.16
C GLY A 89 5.18 10.10 0.53
N THR A 90 4.90 8.89 1.07
CA THR A 90 5.41 7.62 0.52
C THR A 90 5.08 7.46 -0.97
N PHE A 91 3.90 7.87 -1.42
CA PHE A 91 3.45 7.59 -2.78
C PHE A 91 3.66 8.75 -3.77
N VAL A 92 4.19 9.89 -3.31
CA VAL A 92 4.33 11.12 -4.10
C VAL A 92 5.17 10.92 -5.37
N GLN A 93 6.25 10.14 -5.29
CA GLN A 93 7.17 9.89 -6.41
C GLN A 93 6.79 8.65 -7.25
N LEU A 94 5.78 7.88 -6.84
CA LEU A 94 5.39 6.62 -7.48
C LEU A 94 4.47 6.86 -8.67
N HIS A 95 4.94 7.65 -9.64
CA HIS A 95 4.12 8.11 -10.75
C HIS A 95 3.65 7.00 -11.70
N LYS A 96 4.35 5.85 -11.68
CA LYS A 96 4.05 4.66 -12.48
C LYS A 96 3.15 3.65 -11.77
N LEU A 97 2.82 3.86 -10.48
CA LEU A 97 2.02 2.90 -9.74
C LEU A 97 0.63 2.80 -10.35
N VAL A 98 0.24 1.58 -10.69
CA VAL A 98 -1.08 1.24 -11.26
C VAL A 98 -1.88 0.41 -10.27
N ARG A 99 -1.22 -0.37 -9.40
CA ARG A 99 -1.90 -1.22 -8.43
C ARG A 99 -1.27 -1.11 -7.05
N LEU A 100 -2.10 -0.79 -6.06
CA LEU A 100 -1.76 -0.80 -4.64
C LEU A 100 -2.79 -1.63 -3.90
N ASP A 101 -2.38 -2.78 -3.37
CA ASP A 101 -3.24 -3.65 -2.56
C ASP A 101 -2.75 -3.65 -1.12
N MET A 102 -3.61 -3.19 -0.21
CA MET A 102 -3.37 -3.12 1.23
C MET A 102 -4.53 -3.75 1.99
N THR A 103 -5.31 -4.62 1.33
CA THR A 103 -6.46 -5.29 1.95
C THR A 103 -6.04 -6.13 3.16
N SER A 104 -6.96 -6.30 4.11
CA SER A 104 -6.74 -7.12 5.31
C SER A 104 -5.47 -6.74 6.09
N ASN A 105 -5.29 -5.45 6.37
CA ASN A 105 -4.23 -4.91 7.22
C ASN A 105 -4.83 -4.32 8.52
N ARG A 106 -4.07 -3.50 9.25
CA ARG A 106 -4.48 -2.82 10.49
C ARG A 106 -4.57 -1.31 10.31
N LEU A 107 -4.75 -0.82 9.09
CA LEU A 107 -4.75 0.62 8.79
C LEU A 107 -5.96 1.30 9.43
N HIS A 108 -5.69 2.33 10.22
CA HIS A 108 -6.73 3.22 10.75
C HIS A 108 -7.03 4.37 9.81
N LYS A 109 -6.03 4.81 9.04
CA LYS A 109 -6.16 5.88 8.05
C LYS A 109 -5.17 5.73 6.92
N LEU A 110 -5.43 6.42 5.82
CA LEU A 110 -4.48 6.58 4.73
C LEU A 110 -3.98 8.03 4.70
N PRO A 111 -2.68 8.26 4.41
CA PRO A 111 -2.18 9.61 4.25
C PRO A 111 -2.82 10.27 3.02
N PRO A 112 -3.20 11.56 3.08
CA PRO A 112 -3.59 12.31 1.90
C PRO A 112 -2.42 12.32 0.91
N ASP A 113 -2.60 11.71 -0.26
CA ASP A 113 -1.57 11.67 -1.28
C ASP A 113 -2.15 12.05 -2.65
N GLY A 114 -1.37 12.84 -3.39
CA GLY A 114 -1.71 13.24 -4.76
C GLY A 114 -1.91 12.04 -5.68
N LEU A 115 -1.30 10.89 -5.39
CA LEU A 115 -1.51 9.65 -6.12
C LEU A 115 -3.00 9.24 -6.16
N PHE A 116 -3.73 9.39 -5.05
CA PHE A 116 -5.16 9.04 -4.99
C PHE A 116 -6.05 10.03 -5.76
N LEU A 117 -5.66 11.31 -5.79
CA LEU A 117 -6.38 12.38 -6.49
C LEU A 117 -6.25 12.30 -8.02
N ARG A 118 -5.18 11.65 -8.56
CA ARG A 118 -4.98 11.48 -10.01
C ARG A 118 -6.10 10.71 -10.70
N SER A 119 -6.86 9.92 -9.94
CA SER A 119 -7.99 9.17 -10.49
C SER A 119 -9.22 10.04 -10.80
N GLN A 120 -9.31 11.28 -10.27
CA GLN A 120 -10.58 12.04 -10.22
C GLN A 120 -10.50 13.51 -10.67
N GLY A 121 -9.32 14.00 -11.05
CA GLY A 121 -9.17 15.39 -11.51
C GLY A 121 -9.86 15.66 -12.86
N PRO A 122 -10.37 16.89 -13.10
CA PRO A 122 -10.80 17.34 -14.42
C PRO A 122 -9.56 17.55 -15.31
N GLY A 123 -9.07 16.46 -15.89
CA GLY A 123 -7.90 16.44 -16.76
C GLY A 123 -7.87 15.16 -17.60
N PRO A 124 -6.88 15.00 -18.48
CA PRO A 124 -6.70 13.74 -19.21
C PRO A 124 -6.49 12.62 -18.19
N LYS A 125 -7.45 11.69 -18.11
CA LYS A 125 -7.30 10.50 -17.27
C LYS A 125 -6.04 9.76 -17.73
N PRO A 126 -5.15 9.32 -16.82
CA PRO A 126 -3.99 8.53 -17.21
C PRO A 126 -4.45 7.28 -17.97
N PRO A 127 -3.65 6.78 -18.92
CA PRO A 127 -4.03 5.64 -19.77
C PRO A 127 -4.33 4.37 -18.97
N THR A 128 -3.78 4.25 -17.76
CA THR A 128 -4.09 3.21 -16.79
C THR A 128 -4.58 3.85 -15.48
N PRO A 129 -5.83 3.60 -15.06
CA PRO A 129 -6.32 4.09 -13.77
C PRO A 129 -5.59 3.36 -12.63
N LEU A 130 -5.17 4.11 -11.62
CA LEU A 130 -4.67 3.54 -10.38
C LEU A 130 -5.80 2.77 -9.69
N THR A 131 -5.55 1.50 -9.40
CA THR A 131 -6.42 0.66 -8.57
C THR A 131 -5.84 0.57 -7.16
N VAL A 132 -6.59 1.04 -6.18
CA VAL A 132 -6.23 0.95 -4.77
C VAL A 132 -7.26 0.09 -4.06
N SER A 133 -6.82 -0.92 -3.31
CA SER A 133 -7.69 -1.76 -2.49
C SER A 133 -7.25 -1.72 -1.03
N PHE A 134 -8.17 -1.39 -0.12
CA PHE A 134 -7.89 -1.26 1.32
C PHE A 134 -9.01 -1.79 2.22
N GLY A 135 -9.91 -2.61 1.68
CA GLY A 135 -10.91 -3.37 2.44
C GLY A 135 -10.32 -4.24 3.56
N GLY A 136 -11.14 -4.53 4.57
CA GLY A 136 -10.73 -5.34 5.72
C GLY A 136 -9.77 -4.64 6.70
N ASN A 137 -9.62 -3.32 6.60
CA ASN A 137 -8.84 -2.51 7.54
C ASN A 137 -9.76 -1.85 8.60
N PRO A 138 -9.31 -1.69 9.84
CA PRO A 138 -10.07 -1.06 10.92
C PRO A 138 -10.08 0.48 10.80
N LEU A 139 -10.68 1.00 9.73
CA LEU A 139 -10.66 2.43 9.44
C LEU A 139 -11.30 3.27 10.57
N HIS A 140 -10.64 4.37 10.90
CA HIS A 140 -11.12 5.43 11.79
C HIS A 140 -11.70 6.57 10.96
N CYS A 141 -13.01 6.50 10.74
CA CYS A 141 -13.74 7.40 9.87
C CYS A 141 -14.05 8.71 10.58
N ASN A 142 -13.09 9.62 10.55
CA ASN A 142 -13.22 10.98 11.03
C ASN A 142 -12.77 12.00 9.94
N CYS A 143 -12.68 13.27 10.29
CA CYS A 143 -12.17 14.34 9.43
C CYS A 143 -10.84 14.04 8.71
N GLU A 144 -9.97 13.18 9.24
CA GLU A 144 -8.70 12.80 8.60
C GLU A 144 -8.92 11.93 7.35
N LEU A 145 -10.04 11.22 7.25
CA LEU A 145 -10.43 10.42 6.08
C LEU A 145 -11.43 11.14 5.16
N LEU A 146 -11.84 12.37 5.49
CA LEU A 146 -12.80 13.13 4.70
C LEU A 146 -12.32 13.37 3.25
N TRP A 147 -11.02 13.59 3.07
CA TRP A 147 -10.43 13.73 1.72
C TRP A 147 -10.61 12.45 0.89
N LEU A 148 -10.50 11.28 1.53
CA LEU A 148 -10.63 9.97 0.89
C LEU A 148 -12.10 9.73 0.57
N ARG A 149 -13.00 10.05 1.50
CA ARG A 149 -14.45 9.96 1.30
C ARG A 149 -14.94 10.80 0.12
N ARG A 150 -14.33 11.97 -0.13
CA ARG A 150 -14.67 12.84 -1.27
C ARG A 150 -14.34 12.23 -2.63
N LEU A 151 -13.57 11.14 -2.65
CA LEU A 151 -13.34 10.38 -3.87
C LEU A 151 -14.59 9.55 -4.22
N THR A 152 -14.93 9.48 -5.50
CA THR A 152 -16.01 8.63 -6.03
C THR A 152 -15.48 7.25 -6.44
N ARG A 153 -16.05 6.19 -5.88
CA ARG A 153 -15.76 4.80 -6.28
C ARG A 153 -17.06 4.00 -6.29
N GLU A 154 -17.23 3.17 -7.32
CA GLU A 154 -18.52 2.53 -7.62
C GLU A 154 -18.73 1.18 -6.91
N ASP A 155 -17.66 0.50 -6.46
CA ASP A 155 -17.70 -0.96 -6.19
C ASP A 155 -16.94 -1.40 -4.92
N ASP A 156 -17.03 -0.68 -3.80
CA ASP A 156 -16.22 -1.09 -2.64
C ASP A 156 -16.99 -1.30 -1.33
N LEU A 157 -16.54 -2.32 -0.60
CA LEU A 157 -17.13 -2.89 0.62
C LEU A 157 -16.36 -2.45 1.88
N GLU A 158 -15.56 -1.38 1.83
CA GLU A 158 -14.88 -0.89 3.03
C GLU A 158 -15.89 -0.47 4.09
N THR A 159 -15.58 -0.79 5.34
CA THR A 159 -16.38 -0.42 6.49
C THR A 159 -15.54 0.39 7.47
N CYS A 160 -16.22 1.26 8.21
CA CYS A 160 -15.61 1.97 9.32
C CYS A 160 -15.58 1.05 10.54
N ALA A 161 -14.46 1.00 11.25
CA ALA A 161 -14.38 0.32 12.54
C ALA A 161 -14.65 1.28 13.71
N THR A 162 -14.24 2.54 13.55
CA THR A 162 -14.43 3.60 14.54
C THR A 162 -14.74 4.92 13.84
N PRO A 163 -15.31 5.92 14.54
CA PRO A 163 -15.87 5.88 15.90
C PRO A 163 -17.12 4.98 16.03
N GLU A 164 -17.57 4.70 17.26
CA GLU A 164 -18.64 3.72 17.58
C GLU A 164 -19.96 3.94 16.81
N HIS A 165 -20.32 5.19 16.52
CA HIS A 165 -21.54 5.52 15.77
C HIS A 165 -21.43 5.23 14.26
N LEU A 166 -20.23 4.99 13.74
CA LEU A 166 -19.97 4.62 12.35
C LEU A 166 -19.51 3.18 12.18
N THR A 167 -19.35 2.43 13.28
CA THR A 167 -18.88 1.04 13.23
C THR A 167 -19.76 0.18 12.31
N ASP A 168 -19.11 -0.63 11.47
CA ASP A 168 -19.68 -1.52 10.46
C ASP A 168 -20.49 -0.84 9.33
N ARG A 169 -20.54 0.49 9.30
CA ARG A 169 -21.14 1.22 8.17
C ARG A 169 -20.19 1.25 6.98
N TYR A 170 -20.75 1.14 5.78
CA TYR A 170 -19.98 1.24 4.54
C TYR A 170 -19.38 2.64 4.38
N PHE A 171 -18.04 2.71 4.28
CA PHE A 171 -17.25 3.93 4.24
C PHE A 171 -17.78 4.95 3.22
N TRP A 172 -18.04 4.50 1.99
CA TRP A 172 -18.48 5.35 0.89
C TRP A 172 -19.94 5.83 0.99
N SER A 173 -20.75 5.17 1.84
CA SER A 173 -22.16 5.54 2.04
C SER A 173 -22.34 6.60 3.12
N ILE A 174 -21.34 6.80 3.99
CA ILE A 174 -21.42 7.76 5.10
C ILE A 174 -21.35 9.17 4.51
N PRO A 175 -22.28 10.08 4.86
CA PRO A 175 -22.26 11.45 4.36
C PRO A 175 -21.12 12.26 5.02
N GLU A 176 -20.67 13.33 4.35
CA GLU A 176 -19.50 14.09 4.80
C GLU A 176 -19.67 14.71 6.19
N GLU A 177 -20.90 15.03 6.61
CA GLU A 177 -21.18 15.67 7.90
C GLU A 177 -21.02 14.72 9.11
N GLU A 178 -20.92 13.42 8.86
CA GLU A 178 -20.73 12.40 9.89
C GLU A 178 -19.24 12.05 10.14
N PHE A 179 -18.32 12.53 9.30
CA PHE A 179 -16.87 12.39 9.49
C PHE A 179 -16.30 13.48 10.41
#